data_AF-A0A7L4Q086-F1
#
_entry.id   AF-A0A7L4Q086-F1
#
_cell.length_a   1.000
_cell.length_b   1.000
_cell.length_c   1.000
_cell.angle_alpha   90.00
_cell.angle_beta   90.00
_cell.angle_gamma   90.00
#
_symmetry.space_group_name_H-M   'P 1'
#
loop_
_entity.id
_entity.type
_entity.pdbx_description
1 polymer ?
#
loop_
_entity_poly.entity_id
_entity_poly.type
_entity_poly.pdbx_seq_one_letter_code
_entity_poly.pdbx_strand_id
1 'polypeptide(L)'
;GDLDPAISRRLVIENDDQRFSVADCLELHEMTGIPVLFDVFHHSWNNRGEPFEDVLPVVERTWNRGDGLLMVDYSSQHPEKRPGSHADHLDSGDFSSFLAQSQPCDFDVMLEIKDKETSASIAVRLARNDPRFVG
;
A
#
# COMPACT_ATOMS: atom_id res chain seq x y z
N GLY A 1 9.85 0.71 -25.01
CA GLY A 1 9.32 -0.54 -24.46
C GLY A 1 8.30 -1.11 -25.42
N ASP A 2 8.02 -2.40 -25.33
CA ASP A 2 7.10 -3.11 -26.24
C ASP A 2 5.61 -3.00 -25.82
N LEU A 3 5.33 -2.34 -24.69
CA LEU A 3 3.97 -2.09 -24.22
C LEU A 3 3.33 -0.90 -24.94
N ASP A 4 2.01 -0.98 -25.17
CA ASP A 4 1.22 0.14 -25.67
C ASP A 4 1.36 1.35 -24.72
N PRO A 5 1.64 2.56 -25.23
CA PRO A 5 1.73 3.77 -24.41
C PRO A 5 0.52 4.02 -23.51
N ALA A 6 -0.69 3.62 -23.94
CA ALA A 6 -1.91 3.75 -23.16
C ALA A 6 -1.95 2.85 -21.91
N ILE A 7 -1.25 1.72 -21.96
CA ILE A 7 -1.03 0.80 -20.84
C ILE A 7 0.12 1.32 -19.98
N SER A 8 1.27 1.59 -20.60
CA SER A 8 2.49 2.00 -19.90
C SER A 8 2.29 3.25 -19.05
N ARG A 9 1.46 4.20 -19.48
CA ARG A 9 1.18 5.44 -18.74
C ARG A 9 0.30 5.28 -17.48
N ARG A 10 -0.19 4.07 -17.20
CA ARG A 10 -1.03 3.76 -16.02
C ARG A 10 -0.49 2.58 -15.22
N LEU A 11 0.58 1.95 -15.70
CA LEU A 11 1.12 0.77 -15.06
C LEU A 11 1.84 1.19 -13.78
N VAL A 12 1.54 0.49 -12.70
CA VAL A 12 2.29 0.51 -11.44
C VAL A 12 2.68 -0.92 -11.10
N ILE A 13 3.68 -1.09 -10.25
CA ILE A 13 4.12 -2.39 -9.74
C ILE A 13 3.99 -2.43 -8.23
N GLU A 14 3.71 -3.60 -7.68
CA GLU A 14 3.48 -3.82 -6.25
C GLU A 14 4.47 -4.86 -5.72
N ASN A 15 4.87 -4.73 -4.45
CA ASN A 15 5.64 -5.75 -3.74
C ASN A 15 4.75 -6.94 -3.33
N ASP A 16 5.28 -8.16 -3.42
CA ASP A 16 4.56 -9.38 -3.07
C ASP A 16 5.14 -10.08 -1.82
N ASP A 17 4.40 -11.03 -1.27
CA ASP A 17 4.70 -11.74 -0.01
C ASP A 17 5.78 -12.85 -0.13
N GLN A 18 6.32 -13.11 -1.34
CA GLN A 18 7.13 -14.31 -1.62
C GLN A 18 8.42 -14.08 -2.40
N ARG A 19 8.44 -13.18 -3.39
CA ARG A 19 9.50 -13.10 -4.41
C ARG A 19 10.07 -11.72 -4.57
N PHE A 20 9.22 -10.70 -4.73
CA PHE A 20 9.67 -9.33 -5.00
C PHE A 20 9.26 -8.42 -3.85
N SER A 21 10.24 -8.09 -3.01
CA SER A 21 10.09 -7.13 -1.91
C SER A 21 9.97 -5.71 -2.45
N VAL A 22 9.59 -4.75 -1.59
CA VAL A 22 9.55 -3.34 -1.98
C VAL A 22 10.91 -2.83 -2.48
N ALA A 23 12.02 -3.35 -1.95
CA ALA A 23 13.36 -3.02 -2.45
C ALA A 23 13.59 -3.50 -3.89
N ASP A 24 13.09 -4.69 -4.26
CA ASP A 24 13.16 -5.18 -5.64
C ASP A 24 12.34 -4.29 -6.59
N CYS A 25 11.14 -3.86 -6.14
CA CYS A 25 10.29 -2.94 -6.89
C CYS A 25 10.96 -1.56 -7.08
N LEU A 26 11.63 -1.04 -6.04
CA LEU A 26 12.38 0.22 -6.11
C LEU A 26 13.60 0.11 -7.04
N GLU A 27 14.32 -1.00 -7.02
CA GLU A 27 15.39 -1.27 -8.00
C GLU A 27 14.83 -1.27 -9.44
N LEU A 28 13.64 -1.85 -9.65
CA LEU A 28 12.97 -1.83 -10.96
C LEU A 28 12.48 -0.44 -11.35
N HIS A 29 12.01 0.37 -10.39
CA HIS A 29 11.65 1.77 -10.60
C HIS A 29 12.82 2.57 -11.17
N GLU A 30 14.01 2.47 -10.58
CA GLU A 30 15.21 3.18 -11.06
C GLU A 30 15.56 2.82 -12.52
N MET A 31 15.25 1.60 -12.95
CA MET A 31 15.51 1.13 -14.32
C MET A 31 14.43 1.55 -15.32
N THR A 32 13.19 1.74 -14.88
CA THR A 32 12.01 1.80 -15.77
C THR A 32 11.18 3.08 -15.64
N GLY A 33 11.28 3.77 -14.50
CA GLY A 33 10.43 4.89 -14.10
C GLY A 33 9.00 4.50 -13.74
N ILE A 34 8.67 3.19 -13.64
CA ILE A 34 7.32 2.73 -13.28
C ILE A 34 7.08 3.00 -11.78
N PRO A 35 5.99 3.69 -11.37
CA PRO A 35 5.69 3.94 -9.97
C PRO A 35 5.46 2.64 -9.18
N VAL A 36 5.79 2.66 -7.90
CA VAL A 36 5.63 1.53 -6.99
C VAL A 36 4.40 1.77 -6.12
N LEU A 37 3.42 0.87 -6.17
CA LEU A 37 2.35 0.75 -5.19
C LEU A 37 2.89 -0.04 -4.00
N PHE A 38 2.60 0.41 -2.78
CA PHE A 38 3.07 -0.27 -1.57
C PHE A 38 1.96 -1.10 -0.94
N ASP A 39 2.13 -2.43 -0.89
CA ASP A 39 1.29 -3.30 -0.07
C ASP A 39 1.96 -3.52 1.30
N VAL A 40 1.31 -3.02 2.35
CA VAL A 40 1.80 -3.06 3.72
C VAL A 40 1.83 -4.47 4.28
N PHE A 41 0.85 -5.30 3.90
CA PHE A 41 0.72 -6.65 4.40
C PHE A 41 1.76 -7.58 3.77
N HIS A 42 1.96 -7.51 2.46
CA HIS A 42 3.05 -8.19 1.76
C HIS A 42 4.41 -7.80 2.34
N HIS A 43 4.65 -6.51 2.59
CA HIS A 43 5.90 -6.05 3.21
C HIS A 43 6.13 -6.65 4.59
N SER A 44 5.08 -6.89 5.38
CA SER A 44 5.21 -7.55 6.70
C SER A 44 5.76 -8.99 6.62
N TRP A 45 5.59 -9.66 5.47
CA TRP A 45 6.08 -11.02 5.21
C TRP A 45 7.38 -11.06 4.42
N ASN A 46 7.56 -10.13 3.47
CA ASN A 46 8.69 -10.10 2.56
C ASN A 46 9.30 -8.69 2.51
N ASN A 47 10.29 -8.48 3.36
CA ASN A 47 11.10 -7.26 3.43
C ASN A 47 12.58 -7.64 3.63
N ARG A 48 13.49 -6.68 3.42
CA ARG A 48 14.92 -6.83 3.72
C ARG A 48 15.30 -6.16 5.05
N GLY A 49 14.33 -6.03 5.96
CA GLY A 49 14.49 -5.40 7.27
C GLY A 49 14.21 -3.89 7.29
N GLU A 50 13.63 -3.33 6.23
CA GLU A 50 13.27 -1.92 6.16
C GLU A 50 12.10 -1.60 7.11
N PRO A 51 12.26 -0.63 8.03
CA PRO A 51 11.15 -0.13 8.83
C PRO A 51 10.06 0.49 7.95
N PHE A 52 8.79 0.23 8.27
CA PHE A 52 7.65 0.78 7.54
C PHE A 52 7.73 2.31 7.36
N GLU A 53 8.12 3.03 8.41
CA GLU A 53 8.27 4.50 8.44
C GLU A 53 9.32 5.02 7.45
N ASP A 54 10.32 4.20 7.10
CA ASP A 54 11.36 4.55 6.14
C ASP A 54 10.95 4.22 4.70
N VAL A 55 10.03 3.29 4.50
CA VAL A 55 9.60 2.81 3.16
C VAL A 55 8.68 3.82 2.49
N LEU A 56 7.64 4.29 3.19
CA LEU A 56 6.61 5.17 2.61
C LEU A 56 7.19 6.41 1.91
N PRO A 57 8.09 7.20 2.51
CA PRO A 57 8.67 8.38 1.85
C PRO A 57 9.54 8.03 0.64
N VAL A 58 10.09 6.81 0.57
CA VAL A 58 10.86 6.35 -0.61
C VAL A 58 9.90 5.97 -1.72
N VAL A 59 8.85 5.22 -1.43
CA VAL A 59 7.83 4.82 -2.41
C VAL A 59 7.08 6.04 -2.95
N GLU A 60 6.70 7.00 -2.10
CA GLU A 60 6.03 8.24 -2.52
C GLU A 60 6.82 8.96 -3.62
N ARG A 61 8.15 8.98 -3.55
CA ARG A 61 9.02 9.62 -4.55
C ARG A 61 9.00 8.95 -5.92
N THR A 62 8.48 7.73 -6.01
CA THR A 62 8.28 7.04 -7.29
C THR A 62 7.06 7.55 -8.07
N TRP A 63 6.17 8.29 -7.40
CA TRP A 63 4.95 8.87 -7.98
C TRP A 63 5.19 10.33 -8.37
N ASN A 64 4.87 10.68 -9.61
CA ASN A 64 4.94 12.05 -10.08
C ASN A 64 3.58 12.74 -10.01
N ARG A 65 3.56 14.08 -10.17
CA ARG A 65 2.32 14.88 -10.12
C ARG A 65 1.22 14.42 -11.07
N GLY A 66 1.57 13.83 -12.21
CA GLY A 66 0.62 13.30 -13.19
C GLY A 66 -0.01 11.96 -12.80
N ASP A 67 0.61 11.23 -11.86
CA ASP A 67 0.12 9.93 -11.38
C ASP A 67 -0.92 10.10 -10.27
N GLY A 68 -0.79 11.16 -9.46
CA GLY A 68 -1.64 11.43 -8.30
C GLY A 68 -0.86 11.34 -6.99
N LEU A 69 -1.56 11.06 -5.90
CA LEU A 69 -0.91 10.65 -4.65
C LEU A 69 -0.46 9.19 -4.76
N LEU A 70 0.50 8.81 -3.92
CA LEU A 70 0.85 7.41 -3.72
C LEU A 70 -0.43 6.60 -3.44
N MET A 71 -0.55 5.43 -4.08
CA MET A 71 -1.51 4.40 -3.66
C MET A 71 -0.84 3.40 -2.72
N VAL A 72 -1.55 3.04 -1.65
CA VAL A 72 -1.14 2.02 -0.67
C VAL A 72 -2.24 0.98 -0.55
N ASP A 73 -1.85 -0.29 -0.60
CA ASP A 73 -2.76 -1.40 -0.34
C ASP A 73 -2.64 -1.80 1.13
N TYR A 74 -3.79 -1.82 1.82
CA TYR A 74 -3.90 -2.22 3.21
C TYR A 74 -4.70 -3.51 3.33
N SER A 75 -4.10 -4.47 4.02
CA SER A 75 -4.73 -5.71 4.44
C SER A 75 -4.15 -6.15 5.79
N SER A 76 -4.69 -7.22 6.35
CA SER A 76 -4.17 -7.85 7.55
C SER A 76 -4.39 -9.36 7.52
N GLN A 77 -3.63 -10.09 8.35
CA GLN A 77 -3.70 -11.54 8.42
C GLN A 77 -5.06 -12.00 8.96
N HIS A 78 -5.69 -12.91 8.25
CA HIS A 78 -6.85 -13.63 8.76
C HIS A 78 -6.42 -14.53 9.94
N PRO A 79 -7.06 -14.43 11.12
CA PRO A 79 -6.58 -15.06 12.35
C PRO A 79 -6.54 -16.59 12.31
N GLU A 80 -7.44 -17.21 11.54
CA GLU A 80 -7.60 -18.66 11.47
C GLU A 80 -7.14 -19.31 10.15
N LYS A 81 -6.62 -18.52 9.20
CA LYS A 81 -6.19 -19.03 7.88
C LYS A 81 -4.67 -19.03 7.79
N ARG A 82 -4.14 -19.67 6.75
CA ARG A 82 -2.70 -19.73 6.48
C ARG A 82 -2.10 -18.31 6.36
N PRO A 83 -0.81 -18.14 6.67
CA PRO A 83 -0.06 -16.91 6.39
C PRO A 83 -0.33 -16.36 4.98
N GLY A 84 -0.47 -15.04 4.87
CA GLY A 84 -0.80 -14.33 3.62
C GLY A 84 -2.29 -14.32 3.26
N SER A 85 -3.18 -14.90 4.07
CA SER A 85 -4.63 -14.83 3.80
C SER A 85 -5.23 -13.54 4.33
N HIS A 86 -5.89 -12.76 3.48
CA HIS A 86 -6.49 -11.48 3.88
C HIS A 86 -7.65 -11.68 4.85
N ALA A 87 -7.74 -10.78 5.83
CA ALA A 87 -8.80 -10.76 6.83
C ALA A 87 -10.19 -10.62 6.19
N ASP A 88 -11.19 -11.19 6.88
CA ASP A 88 -12.58 -11.07 6.44
C ASP A 88 -13.16 -9.70 6.80
N HIS A 89 -12.63 -9.05 7.84
CA HIS A 89 -13.04 -7.75 8.38
C HIS A 89 -11.82 -6.90 8.76
N LEU A 90 -11.94 -5.57 8.64
CA LEU A 90 -10.92 -4.63 9.09
C LEU A 90 -10.72 -4.66 10.60
N ASP A 91 -9.48 -4.88 11.02
CA ASP A 91 -9.08 -4.67 12.41
C ASP A 91 -8.91 -3.15 12.65
N SER A 92 -9.76 -2.59 13.50
CA SER A 92 -9.77 -1.15 13.77
C SER A 92 -8.52 -0.66 14.50
N GLY A 93 -7.92 -1.51 15.35
CA GLY A 93 -6.72 -1.17 16.12
C GLY A 93 -5.48 -1.19 15.23
N ASP A 94 -5.38 -2.21 14.39
CA ASP A 94 -4.32 -2.33 13.39
C ASP A 94 -4.39 -1.18 12.37
N PHE A 95 -5.57 -0.92 11.79
CA PHE A 95 -5.74 0.17 10.82
C PHE A 95 -5.45 1.55 11.42
N SER A 96 -5.88 1.81 12.66
CA SER A 96 -5.56 3.07 13.34
C SER A 96 -4.04 3.22 13.58
N SER A 97 -3.36 2.12 13.89
CA SER A 97 -1.90 2.11 14.06
C SER A 97 -1.16 2.32 12.74
N PHE A 98 -1.67 1.74 11.65
CA PHE A 98 -1.18 2.00 10.29
C PHE A 98 -1.32 3.48 9.90
N LEU A 99 -2.49 4.09 10.13
CA LEU A 99 -2.68 5.53 9.87
C LEU A 99 -1.70 6.38 10.69
N ALA A 100 -1.51 6.08 11.97
CA ALA A 100 -0.57 6.83 12.81
C ALA A 100 0.89 6.70 12.34
N GLN A 101 1.35 5.48 12.00
CA GLN A 101 2.72 5.23 11.55
C GLN A 101 3.00 5.80 10.16
N SER A 102 1.96 5.97 9.33
CA SER A 102 2.14 6.45 7.96
C SER A 102 2.32 7.97 7.85
N GLN A 103 2.15 8.70 8.96
CA GLN A 103 2.38 10.14 8.96
C GLN A 103 3.88 10.45 8.77
N PRO A 104 4.23 11.52 8.02
CA PRO A 104 3.33 12.54 7.45
C PRO A 104 2.92 12.30 5.98
N CYS A 105 3.12 11.10 5.42
CA CYS A 105 2.95 10.83 4.00
C CYS A 105 1.47 10.94 3.55
N ASP A 106 1.17 11.65 2.46
CA ASP A 106 -0.17 11.69 1.89
C ASP A 106 -0.34 10.57 0.86
N PHE A 107 -1.42 9.78 0.99
CA PHE A 107 -1.70 8.65 0.10
C PHE A 107 -3.20 8.36 -0.01
N ASP A 108 -3.57 7.71 -1.12
CA ASP A 108 -4.85 7.03 -1.28
C ASP A 108 -4.70 5.57 -0.83
N VAL A 109 -5.68 5.05 -0.08
CA VAL A 109 -5.64 3.67 0.45
C VAL A 109 -6.68 2.77 -0.22
N MET A 110 -6.24 1.63 -0.73
CA MET A 110 -7.10 0.52 -1.12
C MET A 110 -7.22 -0.46 0.04
N LEU A 111 -8.44 -0.92 0.34
CA LEU A 111 -8.67 -1.92 1.37
C LEU A 111 -8.86 -3.28 0.71
N GLU A 112 -7.87 -4.15 0.83
CA GLU A 112 -7.88 -5.50 0.26
C GLU A 112 -8.55 -6.53 1.20
N ILE A 113 -9.75 -6.21 1.67
CA ILE A 113 -10.48 -6.94 2.72
C ILE A 113 -11.77 -7.55 2.15
N LYS A 114 -12.17 -8.74 2.62
CA LYS A 114 -13.24 -9.53 1.97
C LYS A 114 -14.62 -8.89 1.99
N ASP A 115 -14.98 -8.20 3.09
CA ASP A 115 -16.28 -7.55 3.30
C ASP A 115 -16.40 -6.14 2.70
N LYS A 116 -15.38 -5.69 1.96
CA LYS A 116 -15.37 -4.51 1.07
C LYS A 116 -15.95 -3.24 1.72
N GLU A 117 -17.15 -2.83 1.33
CA GLU A 117 -17.76 -1.55 1.74
C GLU A 117 -18.05 -1.47 3.24
N THR A 118 -18.19 -2.62 3.90
CA THR A 118 -18.34 -2.70 5.35
C THR A 118 -17.08 -2.21 6.03
N SER A 119 -15.92 -2.75 5.64
CA SER A 119 -14.62 -2.27 6.10
C SER A 119 -14.31 -0.85 5.65
N ALA A 120 -14.69 -0.45 4.43
CA ALA A 120 -14.51 0.92 3.95
C ALA A 120 -15.25 1.94 4.84
N SER A 121 -16.49 1.62 5.26
CA SER A 121 -17.26 2.49 6.15
C SER A 121 -16.61 2.64 7.53
N ILE A 122 -15.96 1.58 8.03
CA ILE A 122 -15.20 1.61 9.28
C ILE A 122 -13.92 2.45 9.11
N ALA A 123 -13.18 2.22 8.03
CA ALA A 123 -11.95 2.96 7.70
C ALA A 123 -12.22 4.47 7.60
N VAL A 124 -13.28 4.89 6.90
CA VAL A 124 -13.70 6.30 6.83
C VAL A 124 -13.97 6.87 8.23
N ARG A 125 -14.66 6.13 9.11
CA ARG A 125 -14.94 6.59 10.47
C ARG A 125 -13.65 6.79 11.29
N LEU A 126 -12.67 5.90 11.12
CA LEU A 126 -11.37 5.99 11.80
C LEU A 126 -10.52 7.13 11.23
N ALA A 127 -10.47 7.24 9.91
CA ALA A 127 -9.66 8.23 9.19
C ALA A 127 -10.12 9.68 9.42
N ARG A 128 -11.38 9.93 9.80
CA ARG A 128 -11.87 11.29 10.16
C ARG A 128 -11.06 12.00 11.26
N ASN A 129 -10.32 11.25 12.07
CA ASN A 129 -9.44 11.82 13.10
C ASN A 129 -8.00 12.06 12.59
N ASP A 130 -7.67 11.60 11.38
CA ASP A 130 -6.39 11.84 10.74
C ASP A 130 -6.42 13.19 10.01
N PRO A 131 -5.43 14.07 10.22
CA PRO A 131 -5.41 15.40 9.60
C PRO A 131 -5.31 15.38 8.07
N ARG A 132 -4.92 14.26 7.47
CA ARG A 132 -4.80 14.08 6.01
C ARG A 132 -6.11 13.64 5.35
N PHE A 133 -7.12 13.23 6.13
CA PHE A 133 -8.37 12.73 5.56
C PHE A 133 -9.13 13.80 4.79
N VAL A 134 -9.48 13.48 3.54
CA VAL A 134 -10.32 14.31 2.67
C VAL A 134 -11.59 13.53 2.35
N GLY A 135 -12.74 13.95 2.87
CA GLY A 135 -14.04 13.29 2.64
C GLY A 135 -15.24 14.03 3.20
#